data_AF-A0A7S0QV11-F1
#
_entry.id   AF-A0A7S0QV11-F1
#
_cell.length_a   1.000
_cell.length_b   1.000
_cell.length_c   1.000
_cell.angle_alpha   90.00
_cell.angle_beta   90.00
_cell.angle_gamma   90.00
#
_symmetry.space_group_name_H-M   'P 1'
#
loop_
_entity.id
_entity.type
_entity.pdbx_description
1 polymer ?
#
loop_
_entity_poly.entity_id
_entity_poly.type
_entity_poly.pdbx_seq_one_letter_code
_entity_poly.pdbx_strand_id
1 'polypeptide(L)'
;AGFSCCKMKAARAPDGMAKAAAAPDGLESGVDFPIVCEVCLGPNPYLRMIKQPSSKECKVSGRVFTSFRWRPGAGARYKETVICPEVARAKGVCQCCLMDMEFNLPVGVRDALLSGAKEEAAALPQSGVNQTYYYDQVAKASREEVEAGYGKMANDKLLKMARSSPYYDRNLPKLCSFWLKGQCTRVVEGTCPYRPCCGSFRFPELASNHPVLMQKLISALEREGAVKVMKDKSEEMEDIKEKMKESQRGSRDQNIRNRYHGNDELTNKYLGKAEQMDLEPPEDKTITTLYVSLMGLPITEKELIDQFYAYGEIKSIQVIPLSNCAFVTYTTREAAEMAVDKLHGSLIVRGARLKMMWGRPQSKRPGQGEGLGGIPVPPTPPTQEQGGGAGAPAGFYAYPVAGPPGMPAGPPPPPPGRPGDVPAVGYGGGGGGGV
;
A
#
# COMPACT_ATOMS: atom_id res chain seq x y z
N ALA A 1 39.58 -3.14 -4.96
CA ALA A 1 38.14 -3.28 -4.68
C ALA A 1 37.96 -3.97 -3.33
N GLY A 2 37.37 -3.29 -2.34
CA GLY A 2 37.14 -3.87 -1.02
C GLY A 2 35.73 -4.47 -0.91
N PHE A 3 35.63 -5.75 -0.55
CA PHE A 3 34.37 -6.37 -0.16
C PHE A 3 34.20 -6.23 1.36
N SER A 4 33.33 -5.31 1.80
CA SER A 4 32.93 -5.26 3.20
C SER A 4 31.75 -6.20 3.45
N CYS A 5 31.85 -7.04 4.49
CA CYS A 5 30.80 -7.95 4.93
C CYS A 5 30.37 -7.57 6.35
N CYS A 6 29.43 -6.62 6.47
CA CYS A 6 28.91 -6.18 7.77
C CYS A 6 27.70 -7.03 8.20
N LYS A 7 27.72 -7.49 9.45
CA LYS A 7 26.64 -8.25 10.08
C LYS A 7 25.62 -7.30 10.71
N MET A 8 24.39 -7.27 10.20
CA MET A 8 23.34 -6.40 10.73
C MET A 8 22.66 -7.01 11.96
N LYS A 9 22.57 -6.27 13.07
CA LYS A 9 21.67 -6.58 14.19
C LYS A 9 20.32 -5.91 13.94
N ALA A 10 19.27 -6.71 13.69
CA ALA A 10 17.90 -6.21 13.68
C ALA A 10 17.42 -5.94 15.12
N ALA A 11 17.44 -4.69 15.55
CA ALA A 11 16.90 -4.30 16.85
C ALA A 11 15.36 -4.37 16.85
N ARG A 12 14.81 -5.28 17.67
CA ARG A 12 13.37 -5.49 17.85
C ARG A 12 12.80 -4.31 18.66
N ALA A 13 11.85 -3.59 18.07
CA ALA A 13 11.19 -2.39 18.63
C ALA A 13 9.84 -2.21 17.90
N PRO A 14 8.85 -1.51 18.48
CA PRO A 14 7.41 -1.82 18.34
C PRO A 14 6.79 -1.51 16.98
N ASP A 15 5.58 -2.02 16.80
CA ASP A 15 4.84 -2.07 15.53
C ASP A 15 4.53 -0.70 14.93
N GLY A 16 4.67 -0.57 13.60
CA GLY A 16 4.08 0.51 12.79
C GLY A 16 5.06 1.48 12.12
N MET A 17 6.32 1.58 12.57
CA MET A 17 7.31 2.51 12.01
C MET A 17 8.27 1.82 11.03
N ALA A 18 8.52 2.43 9.86
CA ALA A 18 9.59 1.99 8.97
C ALA A 18 10.93 2.45 9.56
N LYS A 19 11.90 1.53 9.72
CA LYS A 19 13.20 1.91 10.27
C LYS A 19 14.14 2.39 9.16
N ALA A 20 14.88 3.44 9.48
CA ALA A 20 16.16 3.68 8.83
C ALA A 20 17.11 2.53 9.19
N ALA A 21 17.80 1.97 8.20
CA ALA A 21 18.87 1.02 8.48
C ALA A 21 20.02 1.77 9.17
N ALA A 22 20.25 1.45 10.45
CA ALA A 22 21.40 1.97 11.18
C ALA A 22 22.69 1.52 10.47
N ALA A 23 23.63 2.45 10.29
CA ALA A 23 25.00 2.07 9.94
C ALA A 23 25.56 1.18 11.07
N PRO A 24 26.34 0.14 10.74
CA PRO A 24 27.03 -0.65 11.75
C PRO A 24 28.03 0.21 12.52
N ASP A 25 28.25 -0.14 13.80
CA ASP A 25 29.10 0.62 14.72
C ASP A 25 30.48 0.93 14.10
N GLY A 26 30.83 2.22 14.04
CA GLY A 26 32.11 2.71 13.50
C GLY A 26 32.14 3.08 12.01
N LEU A 27 31.03 3.03 11.27
CA LEU A 27 30.94 3.47 9.87
C LEU A 27 30.13 4.77 9.71
N GLU A 28 30.63 5.71 8.89
CA GLU A 28 29.92 6.96 8.60
C GLU A 28 28.77 6.77 7.60
N SER A 29 27.54 7.08 8.03
CA SER A 29 26.36 7.13 7.15
C SER A 29 26.56 8.12 6.00
N GLY A 30 26.36 7.66 4.77
CA GLY A 30 26.55 8.41 3.53
C GLY A 30 27.95 8.26 2.90
N VAL A 31 29.00 8.02 3.72
CA VAL A 31 30.39 7.88 3.25
C VAL A 31 30.77 6.40 3.14
N ASP A 32 30.47 5.60 4.17
CA ASP A 32 30.76 4.16 4.23
C ASP A 32 29.54 3.26 4.10
N PHE A 33 28.36 3.75 4.49
CA PHE A 33 27.11 3.01 4.38
C PHE A 33 25.98 3.88 3.80
N PRO A 34 25.18 3.40 2.82
CA PRO A 34 24.13 4.20 2.20
C PRO A 34 22.92 4.43 3.12
N ILE A 35 22.29 5.61 3.00
CA ILE A 35 21.06 5.97 3.70
C ILE A 35 19.87 5.37 2.93
N VAL A 36 19.44 4.17 3.32
CA VAL A 36 18.37 3.41 2.65
C VAL A 36 17.41 2.73 3.62
N CYS A 37 16.13 2.72 3.29
CA CYS A 37 15.09 2.06 4.08
C CYS A 37 15.04 0.54 3.85
N GLU A 38 14.49 -0.19 4.82
CA GLU A 38 14.39 -1.67 4.84
C GLU A 38 13.83 -2.26 3.54
N VAL A 39 12.75 -1.69 2.99
CA VAL A 39 12.14 -2.14 1.72
C VAL A 39 13.14 -2.06 0.55
N CYS A 40 14.10 -1.15 0.58
CA CYS A 40 15.16 -1.05 -0.44
C CYS A 40 16.34 -1.98 -0.20
N LEU A 41 16.65 -2.31 1.06
CA LEU A 41 17.65 -3.33 1.40
C LEU A 41 17.14 -4.75 1.10
N GLY A 42 15.85 -5.01 1.34
CA GLY A 42 15.20 -6.31 1.10
C GLY A 42 15.03 -7.13 2.39
N PRO A 43 14.38 -8.29 2.30
CA PRO A 43 14.06 -9.13 3.48
C PRO A 43 15.24 -9.93 4.03
N ASN A 44 16.39 -9.95 3.34
CA ASN A 44 17.56 -10.72 3.78
C ASN A 44 18.45 -9.88 4.72
N PRO A 45 18.68 -10.30 5.98
CA PRO A 45 19.58 -9.60 6.91
C PRO A 45 21.06 -9.59 6.46
N TYR A 46 21.45 -10.50 5.57
CA TYR A 46 22.83 -10.63 5.08
C TYR A 46 22.94 -10.12 3.65
N LEU A 47 23.49 -8.91 3.49
CA LEU A 47 23.59 -8.23 2.20
C LEU A 47 25.05 -8.07 1.77
N ARG A 48 25.30 -8.36 0.49
CA ARG A 48 26.56 -8.04 -0.19
C ARG A 48 26.37 -6.77 -1.02
N MET A 49 27.19 -5.76 -0.75
CA MET A 49 27.18 -4.50 -1.47
C MET A 49 28.56 -4.16 -2.04
N ILE A 50 28.55 -3.40 -3.13
CA ILE A 50 29.74 -2.85 -3.79
C ILE A 50 29.75 -1.35 -3.54
N LYS A 51 30.80 -0.84 -2.89
CA LYS A 51 31.09 0.59 -2.72
C LYS A 51 31.89 1.07 -3.93
N GLN A 52 31.41 2.10 -4.63
CA GLN A 52 32.09 2.72 -5.78
C GLN A 52 32.32 4.21 -5.47
N PRO A 53 33.50 4.60 -4.96
CA PRO A 53 33.84 6.00 -4.65
C PRO A 53 33.69 6.91 -5.87
N SER A 54 33.08 8.08 -5.67
CA SER A 54 32.91 9.14 -6.69
C SER A 54 32.41 8.71 -8.07
N SER A 55 31.68 7.58 -8.14
CA SER A 55 31.38 6.91 -9.41
C SER A 55 30.14 7.45 -10.14
N LYS A 56 29.31 8.28 -9.50
CA LYS A 56 28.07 8.81 -10.07
C LYS A 56 27.79 10.24 -9.64
N GLU A 57 27.12 10.98 -10.52
CA GLU A 57 26.45 12.25 -10.23
C GLU A 57 25.09 12.03 -9.53
N CYS A 58 24.75 12.92 -8.61
CA CYS A 58 23.44 13.00 -7.98
C CYS A 58 22.40 13.53 -8.97
N LYS A 59 21.29 12.81 -9.14
CA LYS A 59 20.24 13.21 -10.10
C LYS A 59 19.41 14.44 -9.68
N VAL A 60 19.54 14.89 -8.43
CA VAL A 60 18.94 16.12 -7.91
C VAL A 60 19.93 17.28 -7.96
N SER A 61 21.10 17.16 -7.32
CA SER A 61 22.05 18.27 -7.11
C SER A 61 23.23 18.31 -8.10
N GLY A 62 23.38 17.34 -9.01
CA GLY A 62 24.52 17.22 -9.92
C GLY A 62 25.86 16.83 -9.26
N ARG A 63 26.00 16.95 -7.94
CA ARG A 63 27.23 16.62 -7.19
C ARG A 63 27.63 15.16 -7.38
N VAL A 64 28.92 14.89 -7.60
CA VAL A 64 29.48 13.53 -7.60
C VAL A 64 29.48 12.93 -6.20
N PHE A 65 29.22 11.63 -6.06
CA PHE A 65 29.15 10.96 -4.76
C PHE A 65 29.56 9.48 -4.83
N THR A 66 29.83 8.89 -3.67
CA THR A 66 30.08 7.45 -3.53
C THR A 66 28.79 6.68 -3.73
N SER A 67 28.71 5.92 -4.83
CA SER A 67 27.53 5.11 -5.14
C SER A 67 27.68 3.70 -4.58
N PHE A 68 26.59 3.16 -4.02
CA PHE A 68 26.52 1.80 -3.51
C PHE A 68 25.60 0.96 -4.38
N ARG A 69 25.95 -0.32 -4.60
CA ARG A 69 25.14 -1.26 -5.41
C ARG A 69 25.01 -2.62 -4.73
N TRP A 70 23.78 -3.15 -4.62
CA TRP A 70 23.47 -4.41 -3.94
C TRP A 70 22.31 -5.16 -4.62
N ARG A 71 22.04 -6.41 -4.22
CA ARG A 71 20.87 -7.19 -4.67
C ARG A 71 19.98 -7.52 -3.46
N PRO A 72 18.76 -6.99 -3.37
CA PRO A 72 17.89 -7.17 -2.19
C PRO A 72 17.39 -8.60 -1.92
N GLY A 73 17.46 -9.49 -2.92
CA GLY A 73 16.96 -10.86 -2.83
C GLY A 73 17.06 -11.61 -4.16
N ALA A 74 16.78 -12.91 -4.15
CA ALA A 74 16.91 -13.76 -5.34
C ALA A 74 16.04 -13.28 -6.53
N GLY A 75 14.76 -13.00 -6.31
CA GLY A 75 13.86 -12.45 -7.34
C GLY A 75 14.03 -10.95 -7.64
N ALA A 76 14.95 -10.25 -6.97
CA ALA A 76 15.08 -8.79 -7.06
C ALA A 76 16.14 -8.35 -8.09
N ARG A 77 15.92 -7.18 -8.71
CA ARG A 77 16.96 -6.49 -9.48
C ARG A 77 18.05 -5.94 -8.57
N TYR A 78 19.24 -5.75 -9.13
CA TYR A 78 20.24 -4.90 -8.48
C TYR A 78 19.67 -3.50 -8.24
N LYS A 79 19.87 -3.02 -7.02
CA LYS A 79 19.60 -1.65 -6.60
C LYS A 79 20.89 -0.88 -6.45
N GLU A 80 20.77 0.43 -6.62
CA GLU A 80 21.85 1.39 -6.46
C GLU A 80 21.31 2.69 -5.88
N THR A 81 22.20 3.46 -5.25
CA THR A 81 21.94 4.83 -4.80
C THR A 81 21.87 5.79 -5.99
N VAL A 82 20.89 6.69 -5.98
CA VAL A 82 20.56 7.62 -7.07
C VAL A 82 20.86 9.09 -6.71
N ILE A 83 20.86 9.41 -5.41
CA ILE A 83 21.15 10.74 -4.87
C ILE A 83 22.31 10.68 -3.86
N CYS A 84 23.04 11.79 -3.76
CA CYS A 84 24.11 11.97 -2.79
C CYS A 84 23.56 12.06 -1.35
N PRO A 85 24.36 11.73 -0.32
CA PRO A 85 23.88 11.61 1.05
C PRO A 85 23.40 12.94 1.65
N GLU A 86 23.93 14.07 1.18
CA GLU A 86 23.52 15.42 1.60
C GLU A 86 22.08 15.70 1.18
N VAL A 87 21.72 15.36 -0.07
CA VAL A 87 20.33 15.45 -0.59
C VAL A 87 19.40 14.48 0.13
N ALA A 88 19.89 13.30 0.52
CA ALA A 88 19.11 12.34 1.30
C ALA A 88 18.84 12.84 2.72
N ARG A 89 19.87 13.39 3.39
CA ARG A 89 19.76 14.04 4.70
C ARG A 89 18.85 15.26 4.64
N ALA A 90 19.01 16.12 3.62
CA ALA A 90 18.28 17.36 3.38
C ALA A 90 16.75 17.24 3.30
N LYS A 91 16.22 16.02 3.21
CA LYS A 91 14.79 15.73 3.33
C LYS A 91 14.46 14.49 4.17
N GLY A 92 15.41 13.83 4.84
CA GLY A 92 15.16 12.57 5.54
C GLY A 92 14.66 11.42 4.62
N VAL A 93 15.22 11.29 3.41
CA VAL A 93 14.73 10.35 2.37
C VAL A 93 15.73 9.25 2.00
N CYS A 94 15.20 8.12 1.53
CA CYS A 94 16.01 6.99 1.06
C CYS A 94 16.73 7.29 -0.27
N GLN A 95 18.07 7.13 -0.30
CA GLN A 95 18.93 7.37 -1.46
C GLN A 95 18.57 6.57 -2.73
N CYS A 96 17.81 5.48 -2.60
CA CYS A 96 17.45 4.58 -3.70
C CYS A 96 16.01 4.78 -4.22
N CYS A 97 15.06 5.15 -3.36
CA CYS A 97 13.65 5.24 -3.75
C CYS A 97 12.98 6.60 -3.54
N LEU A 98 13.67 7.56 -2.91
CA LEU A 98 13.16 8.92 -2.66
C LEU A 98 11.83 8.90 -1.89
N MET A 99 11.64 7.88 -1.04
CA MET A 99 10.54 7.84 -0.09
C MET A 99 11.09 8.31 1.26
N ASP A 100 10.23 8.88 2.07
CA ASP A 100 10.50 9.20 3.46
C ASP A 100 11.01 7.96 4.24
N MET A 101 11.86 8.18 5.23
CA MET A 101 12.51 7.11 5.99
C MET A 101 11.71 6.59 7.19
N GLU A 102 10.72 7.34 7.70
CA GLU A 102 9.96 7.03 8.93
C GLU A 102 8.58 6.44 8.61
N PHE A 103 7.83 7.09 7.71
CA PHE A 103 6.48 6.74 7.27
C PHE A 103 6.49 5.96 5.94
N ASN A 104 7.60 5.97 5.19
CA ASN A 104 7.74 5.35 3.86
C ASN A 104 6.66 5.82 2.86
N LEU A 105 6.29 7.11 2.96
CA LEU A 105 5.40 7.85 2.08
C LEU A 105 6.18 8.67 1.04
N PRO A 106 5.54 9.11 -0.07
CA PRO A 106 6.16 10.05 -0.99
C PRO A 106 6.45 11.40 -0.32
N VAL A 107 7.52 12.05 -0.75
CA VAL A 107 8.02 13.30 -0.14
C VAL A 107 6.96 14.40 -0.15
N GLY A 108 6.28 14.61 -1.28
CA GLY A 108 5.26 15.66 -1.38
C GLY A 108 4.05 15.44 -0.47
N VAL A 109 3.68 14.18 -0.20
CA VAL A 109 2.59 13.84 0.73
C VAL A 109 2.97 14.22 2.15
N ARG A 110 4.19 13.86 2.57
CA ARG A 110 4.70 14.21 3.89
C ARG A 110 4.84 15.71 4.04
N ASP A 111 5.51 16.36 3.09
CA ASP A 111 5.79 17.79 3.15
C ASP A 111 4.48 18.61 3.16
N ALA A 112 3.45 18.21 2.38
CA ALA A 112 2.13 18.86 2.37
C ALA A 112 1.32 18.65 3.66
N LEU A 113 1.36 17.45 4.26
CA LEU A 113 0.66 17.16 5.51
C LEU A 113 1.40 17.74 6.74
N LEU A 114 2.70 18.00 6.66
CA LEU A 114 3.45 18.73 7.67
C LEU A 114 3.32 20.26 7.51
N SER A 115 3.19 20.80 6.29
CA SER A 115 2.99 22.25 6.09
C SER A 115 1.65 22.75 6.64
N GLY A 116 0.66 21.88 6.83
CA GLY A 116 -0.55 22.23 7.58
C GLY A 116 -0.32 22.56 9.07
N ALA A 117 0.86 22.25 9.61
CA ALA A 117 1.23 22.52 11.01
C ALA A 117 2.22 23.69 11.19
N LYS A 118 2.83 24.20 10.11
CA LYS A 118 3.71 25.37 10.11
C LYS A 118 3.69 26.08 8.76
N GLU A 119 3.44 27.39 8.78
CA GLU A 119 3.82 28.27 7.67
C GLU A 119 5.34 28.14 7.40
N GLU A 120 5.72 28.23 6.12
CA GLU A 120 7.06 27.95 5.61
C GLU A 120 7.62 26.56 5.95
N ALA A 121 7.12 25.53 5.25
CA ALA A 121 7.98 24.43 4.87
C ALA A 121 9.19 25.00 4.09
N ALA A 122 10.39 24.91 4.65
CA ALA A 122 11.61 25.55 4.13
C ALA A 122 11.83 25.19 2.64
N ALA A 123 11.46 26.12 1.76
CA ALA A 123 11.42 25.88 0.32
C ALA A 123 12.85 25.70 -0.20
N LEU A 124 13.24 24.45 -0.47
CA LEU A 124 14.58 24.13 -0.96
C LEU A 124 14.90 24.97 -2.20
N PRO A 125 16.02 25.71 -2.22
CA PRO A 125 16.37 26.54 -3.36
C PRO A 125 16.50 25.68 -4.63
N GLN A 126 15.78 26.10 -5.67
CA GLN A 126 15.78 25.43 -6.98
C GLN A 126 16.76 26.08 -7.98
N SER A 127 17.17 27.33 -7.74
CA SER A 127 18.20 28.00 -8.55
C SER A 127 19.58 27.38 -8.30
N GLY A 128 20.35 27.11 -9.37
CA GLY A 128 21.52 26.23 -9.30
C GLY A 128 22.59 26.61 -8.27
N VAL A 129 22.89 27.90 -8.13
CA VAL A 129 23.90 28.41 -7.17
C VAL A 129 23.38 28.30 -5.73
N ASN A 130 22.15 28.74 -5.47
CA ASN A 130 21.57 28.68 -4.12
C ASN A 130 21.38 27.23 -3.68
N GLN A 131 21.01 26.34 -4.60
CA GLN A 131 20.90 24.91 -4.39
C GLN A 131 22.26 24.28 -4.02
N THR A 132 23.33 24.62 -4.75
CA THR A 132 24.67 24.11 -4.42
C THR A 132 25.16 24.64 -3.08
N TYR A 133 24.95 25.91 -2.76
CA TYR A 133 25.31 26.50 -1.47
C TYR A 133 24.54 25.85 -0.29
N TYR A 134 23.24 25.63 -0.45
CA TYR A 134 22.41 24.96 0.56
C TYR A 134 22.90 23.53 0.85
N TYR A 135 23.12 22.71 -0.18
CA TYR A 135 23.63 21.35 0.04
C TYR A 135 25.07 21.31 0.58
N ASP A 136 25.84 22.40 0.43
CA ASP A 136 27.15 22.52 1.07
C ASP A 136 27.06 22.74 2.57
N GLN A 137 26.11 23.58 3.01
CA GLN A 137 25.81 23.74 4.44
C GLN A 137 25.27 22.45 5.05
N VAL A 138 24.36 21.74 4.37
CA VAL A 138 23.86 20.43 4.84
C VAL A 138 24.96 19.36 4.90
N ALA A 139 26.00 19.46 4.07
CA ALA A 139 27.17 18.56 4.14
C ALA A 139 28.05 18.83 5.38
N LYS A 140 28.08 20.08 5.86
CA LYS A 140 28.88 20.53 7.00
C LYS A 140 28.14 20.46 8.33
N ALA A 141 26.81 20.60 8.31
CA ALA A 141 25.96 20.54 9.49
C ALA A 141 25.94 19.13 10.11
N SER A 142 25.80 19.07 11.43
CA SER A 142 25.69 17.80 12.14
C SER A 142 24.40 17.07 11.77
N ARG A 143 24.40 15.75 11.96
CA ARG A 143 23.20 14.92 11.74
C ARG A 143 22.00 15.42 12.56
N GLU A 144 22.26 15.86 13.79
CA GLU A 144 21.22 16.24 14.77
C GLU A 144 20.58 17.58 14.41
N GLU A 145 21.37 18.58 14.00
CA GLU A 145 20.87 19.85 13.47
C GLU A 145 20.01 19.66 12.21
N VAL A 146 20.47 18.80 11.29
CA VAL A 146 19.75 18.52 10.04
C VAL A 146 18.46 17.74 10.33
N GLU A 147 18.48 16.72 11.20
CA GLU A 147 17.28 15.97 11.57
C GLU A 147 16.27 16.78 12.39
N ALA A 148 16.72 17.78 13.18
CA ALA A 148 15.82 18.71 13.87
C ALA A 148 14.99 19.55 12.88
N GLY A 149 15.52 19.83 11.68
CA GLY A 149 14.86 20.61 10.64
C GLY A 149 13.60 19.98 10.04
N TYR A 150 13.43 18.65 10.07
CA TYR A 150 12.26 17.98 9.47
C TYR A 150 11.01 17.98 10.34
N GLY A 151 11.13 18.42 11.60
CA GLY A 151 10.01 18.45 12.55
C GLY A 151 9.54 17.03 12.90
N LYS A 152 10.05 16.49 14.01
CA LYS A 152 9.56 15.24 14.63
C LYS A 152 8.17 15.43 15.25
N MET A 153 7.16 15.70 14.42
CA MET A 153 5.76 15.72 14.80
C MET A 153 5.08 14.45 14.31
N ALA A 154 4.58 13.67 15.26
CA ALA A 154 3.74 12.50 15.00
C ALA A 154 2.37 12.98 14.47
N ASN A 155 2.31 13.28 13.18
CA ASN A 155 1.05 13.60 12.52
C ASN A 155 0.26 12.28 12.34
N ASP A 156 -0.84 12.15 13.08
CA ASP A 156 -1.72 10.97 13.07
C ASP A 156 -2.21 10.62 11.65
N LYS A 157 -2.43 11.63 10.79
CA LYS A 157 -2.81 11.46 9.39
C LYS A 157 -1.70 10.81 8.55
N LEU A 158 -0.42 11.10 8.83
CA LEU A 158 0.70 10.39 8.21
C LEU A 158 0.78 8.93 8.68
N LEU A 159 0.54 8.67 9.97
CA LEU A 159 0.55 7.33 10.53
C LEU A 159 -0.61 6.47 9.98
N LYS A 160 -1.81 7.03 9.84
CA LYS A 160 -2.99 6.43 9.19
C LYS A 160 -2.71 6.04 7.71
N MET A 161 -1.85 6.79 7.01
CA MET A 161 -1.46 6.51 5.61
C MET A 161 -0.23 5.60 5.45
N ALA A 162 0.61 5.51 6.47
CA ALA A 162 1.82 4.69 6.45
C ALA A 162 1.49 3.20 6.22
N ARG A 163 2.36 2.51 5.48
CA ARG A 163 2.17 1.08 5.21
C ARG A 163 2.78 0.24 6.33
N SER A 164 1.93 -0.52 7.02
CA SER A 164 2.36 -1.45 8.07
C SER A 164 3.27 -2.58 7.59
N SER A 165 3.16 -2.99 6.30
CA SER A 165 3.96 -4.08 5.72
C SER A 165 4.90 -3.61 4.61
N PRO A 166 6.14 -4.16 4.54
CA PRO A 166 7.15 -3.76 3.56
C PRO A 166 6.78 -4.16 2.13
N TYR A 167 6.63 -3.18 1.24
CA TYR A 167 6.22 -3.40 -0.16
C TYR A 167 7.39 -3.81 -1.07
N TYR A 168 7.82 -5.07 -0.99
CA TYR A 168 8.99 -5.59 -1.71
C TYR A 168 8.86 -5.64 -3.24
N ASP A 169 7.66 -5.52 -3.81
CA ASP A 169 7.46 -5.45 -5.28
C ASP A 169 8.25 -4.29 -5.93
N ARG A 170 8.56 -3.24 -5.16
CA ARG A 170 9.45 -2.14 -5.57
C ARG A 170 10.85 -2.63 -6.02
N ASN A 171 11.23 -3.83 -5.61
CA ASN A 171 12.51 -4.50 -5.89
C ASN A 171 12.46 -5.42 -7.11
N LEU A 172 11.29 -5.66 -7.71
CA LEU A 172 11.13 -6.51 -8.89
C LEU A 172 11.99 -6.03 -10.08
N PRO A 173 12.33 -6.91 -11.04
CA PRO A 173 12.98 -6.50 -12.27
C PRO A 173 12.16 -5.45 -13.04
N LYS A 174 12.83 -4.63 -13.84
CA LYS A 174 12.14 -3.70 -14.75
C LYS A 174 11.43 -4.49 -15.85
N LEU A 175 10.42 -3.87 -16.45
CA LEU A 175 9.78 -4.39 -17.65
C LEU A 175 10.79 -4.42 -18.81
N CYS A 176 10.68 -5.42 -19.66
CA CYS A 176 11.51 -5.58 -20.85
C CYS A 176 10.94 -4.72 -21.98
N SER A 177 11.57 -3.58 -22.26
CA SER A 177 11.16 -2.69 -23.36
C SER A 177 11.21 -3.35 -24.74
N PHE A 178 12.07 -4.36 -24.93
CA PHE A 178 12.11 -5.15 -26.17
C PHE A 178 10.96 -6.17 -26.27
N TRP A 179 10.51 -6.72 -25.14
CA TRP A 179 9.36 -7.64 -25.10
C TRP A 179 8.06 -6.89 -25.43
N LEU A 180 7.89 -5.69 -24.86
CA LEU A 180 6.78 -4.78 -25.17
C LEU A 180 6.79 -4.26 -26.62
N LYS A 181 7.86 -4.51 -27.38
CA LYS A 181 7.97 -4.21 -28.81
C LYS A 181 7.88 -5.46 -29.71
N GLY A 182 7.67 -6.66 -29.13
CA GLY A 182 7.68 -7.92 -29.88
C GLY A 182 9.07 -8.41 -30.33
N GLN A 183 10.16 -7.77 -29.88
CA GLN A 183 11.52 -7.88 -30.45
C GLN A 183 12.57 -8.41 -29.46
N CYS A 184 12.18 -9.04 -28.34
CA CYS A 184 13.15 -9.60 -27.42
C CYS A 184 13.72 -10.93 -27.98
N THR A 185 15.00 -10.97 -28.33
CA THR A 185 15.69 -12.23 -28.67
C THR A 185 15.94 -13.07 -27.42
N ARG A 186 16.43 -12.43 -26.36
CA ARG A 186 16.80 -13.03 -25.06
C ARG A 186 15.65 -13.72 -24.29
N VAL A 187 14.40 -13.53 -24.69
CA VAL A 187 13.27 -14.29 -24.10
C VAL A 187 13.21 -15.72 -24.65
N VAL A 188 13.64 -15.92 -25.90
CA VAL A 188 13.69 -17.25 -26.54
C VAL A 188 14.74 -18.13 -25.87
N GLU A 189 15.86 -17.54 -25.50
CA GLU A 189 16.97 -18.19 -24.79
C GLU A 189 16.75 -18.29 -23.26
N GLY A 190 15.71 -17.65 -22.71
CA GLY A 190 15.52 -17.51 -21.25
C GLY A 190 16.57 -16.64 -20.53
N THR A 191 17.50 -16.00 -21.24
CA THR A 191 18.64 -15.23 -20.68
C THR A 191 18.27 -13.80 -20.26
N CYS A 192 17.01 -13.38 -20.43
CA CYS A 192 16.57 -12.00 -20.18
C CYS A 192 16.22 -11.76 -18.69
N PRO A 193 16.90 -10.84 -17.98
CA PRO A 193 16.66 -10.58 -16.55
C PRO A 193 15.46 -9.66 -16.27
N TYR A 194 14.69 -9.26 -17.30
CA TYR A 194 13.61 -8.29 -17.22
C TYR A 194 12.23 -8.96 -17.29
N ARG A 195 11.20 -8.38 -16.65
CA ARG A 195 9.83 -8.89 -16.67
C ARG A 195 9.16 -8.68 -18.04
N PRO A 196 8.31 -9.59 -18.54
CA PRO A 196 8.00 -10.92 -18.01
C PRO A 196 9.05 -11.99 -18.36
N CYS A 197 10.01 -11.68 -19.23
CA CYS A 197 10.97 -12.66 -19.78
C CYS A 197 11.76 -13.46 -18.74
N CYS A 198 11.98 -12.90 -17.55
CA CYS A 198 12.65 -13.58 -16.43
C CYS A 198 11.74 -14.54 -15.62
N GLY A 199 10.54 -14.88 -16.11
CA GLY A 199 9.59 -15.77 -15.43
C GLY A 199 8.83 -15.13 -14.26
N SER A 200 8.93 -13.80 -14.08
CA SER A 200 8.17 -13.08 -13.05
C SER A 200 6.99 -12.32 -13.68
N PHE A 201 5.77 -12.79 -13.42
CA PHE A 201 4.53 -12.27 -14.00
C PHE A 201 3.76 -11.31 -13.07
N ARG A 202 4.43 -10.75 -12.05
CA ARG A 202 3.80 -9.73 -11.18
C ARG A 202 3.86 -8.36 -11.87
N PHE A 203 2.75 -7.63 -11.96
CA PHE A 203 2.67 -6.31 -12.63
C PHE A 203 2.01 -5.22 -11.77
N PRO A 204 2.70 -4.70 -10.72
CA PRO A 204 2.23 -3.55 -9.95
C PRO A 204 1.82 -2.34 -10.79
N GLU A 205 2.44 -2.17 -11.96
CA GLU A 205 2.22 -1.06 -12.88
C GLU A 205 0.79 -1.02 -13.44
N LEU A 206 0.16 -2.18 -13.66
CA LEU A 206 -1.22 -2.28 -14.15
C LEU A 206 -2.24 -2.40 -13.01
N ALA A 207 -1.81 -2.90 -11.84
CA ALA A 207 -2.70 -3.30 -10.73
C ALA A 207 -3.64 -2.19 -10.22
N SER A 208 -3.22 -0.91 -10.28
CA SER A 208 -4.03 0.21 -9.78
C SER A 208 -4.96 0.85 -10.80
N ASN A 209 -4.62 0.82 -12.09
CA ASN A 209 -5.39 1.50 -13.14
C ASN A 209 -6.23 0.51 -13.97
N HIS A 210 -5.75 -0.71 -14.22
CA HIS A 210 -6.39 -1.68 -15.10
C HIS A 210 -6.28 -3.13 -14.55
N PRO A 211 -6.97 -3.46 -13.45
CA PRO A 211 -6.87 -4.78 -12.82
C PRO A 211 -7.35 -5.94 -13.73
N VAL A 212 -8.37 -5.72 -14.56
CA VAL A 212 -8.89 -6.73 -15.51
C VAL A 212 -7.85 -7.07 -16.57
N LEU A 213 -7.20 -6.06 -17.16
CA LEU A 213 -6.14 -6.23 -18.16
C LEU A 213 -4.92 -6.94 -17.55
N MET A 214 -4.57 -6.63 -16.30
CA MET A 214 -3.52 -7.34 -15.57
C MET A 214 -3.85 -8.84 -15.41
N GLN A 215 -5.07 -9.19 -15.00
CA GLN A 215 -5.47 -10.59 -14.84
C GLN A 215 -5.46 -11.36 -16.16
N LYS A 216 -5.93 -10.75 -17.26
CA LYS A 216 -5.82 -11.33 -18.62
C LYS A 216 -4.36 -11.61 -18.99
N LEU A 217 -3.47 -10.62 -18.84
CA LEU A 217 -2.05 -10.76 -19.15
C LEU A 217 -1.37 -11.87 -18.33
N ILE A 218 -1.64 -11.93 -17.02
CA ILE A 218 -1.08 -12.97 -16.13
C ILE A 218 -1.55 -14.35 -16.59
N SER A 219 -2.86 -14.53 -16.81
CA SER A 219 -3.46 -15.79 -17.25
C SER A 219 -2.87 -16.30 -18.58
N ALA A 220 -2.59 -15.40 -19.51
CA ALA A 220 -1.96 -15.74 -20.79
C ALA A 220 -0.47 -16.09 -20.61
N LEU A 221 0.28 -15.33 -19.81
CA LEU A 221 1.70 -15.60 -19.54
C LEU A 221 1.92 -16.92 -18.79
N GLU A 222 1.02 -17.29 -17.89
CA GLU A 222 1.06 -18.57 -17.17
C GLU A 222 0.70 -19.76 -18.08
N ARG A 223 -0.27 -19.59 -18.99
CA ARG A 223 -0.70 -20.65 -19.91
C ARG A 223 0.26 -20.87 -21.09
N GLU A 224 0.76 -19.80 -21.68
CA GLU A 224 1.43 -19.83 -22.99
C GLU A 224 2.92 -19.44 -22.92
N GLY A 225 3.34 -18.81 -21.82
CA GLY A 225 4.71 -18.36 -21.60
C GLY A 225 5.05 -17.05 -22.32
N ALA A 226 6.07 -16.36 -21.80
CA ALA A 226 6.49 -15.04 -22.30
C ALA A 226 6.90 -15.04 -23.78
N VAL A 227 7.33 -16.16 -24.36
CA VAL A 227 7.74 -16.24 -25.79
C VAL A 227 6.53 -16.18 -26.73
N LYS A 228 5.42 -16.85 -26.39
CA LYS A 228 4.20 -16.86 -27.23
C LYS A 228 3.45 -15.54 -27.11
N VAL A 229 3.19 -15.08 -25.88
CA VAL A 229 2.50 -13.79 -25.62
C VAL A 229 3.25 -12.59 -26.20
N MET A 230 4.59 -12.66 -26.37
CA MET A 230 5.35 -11.64 -27.09
C MET A 230 4.94 -11.54 -28.58
N LYS A 231 4.75 -12.70 -29.21
CA LYS A 231 4.46 -12.86 -30.64
C LYS A 231 2.97 -12.73 -30.96
N ASP A 232 2.10 -12.90 -29.97
CA ASP A 232 0.67 -12.63 -30.12
C ASP A 232 0.46 -11.14 -30.48
N LYS A 233 -0.34 -10.92 -31.52
CA LYS A 233 -0.74 -9.62 -32.08
C LYS A 233 -2.24 -9.40 -31.96
N SER A 234 -2.93 -10.13 -31.08
CA SER A 234 -4.30 -9.84 -30.71
C SER A 234 -4.42 -8.38 -30.23
N GLU A 235 -5.51 -7.73 -30.61
CA GLU A 235 -5.77 -6.31 -30.29
C GLU A 235 -5.72 -6.06 -28.78
N GLU A 236 -6.26 -7.01 -27.99
CA GLU A 236 -6.18 -6.97 -26.53
C GLU A 236 -4.73 -6.96 -26.00
N MET A 237 -3.84 -7.78 -26.57
CA MET A 237 -2.44 -7.83 -26.11
C MET A 237 -1.65 -6.59 -26.52
N GLU A 238 -1.92 -6.00 -27.68
CA GLU A 238 -1.26 -4.75 -28.09
C GLU A 238 -1.74 -3.56 -27.24
N ASP A 239 -3.03 -3.44 -26.91
CA ASP A 239 -3.55 -2.43 -25.96
C ASP A 239 -2.87 -2.54 -24.59
N ILE A 240 -2.74 -3.77 -24.07
CA ILE A 240 -2.01 -4.04 -22.82
C ILE A 240 -0.55 -3.61 -22.92
N LYS A 241 0.16 -4.00 -24.00
CA LYS A 241 1.58 -3.62 -24.21
C LYS A 241 1.74 -2.10 -24.36
N GLU A 242 0.81 -1.41 -25.01
CA GLU A 242 0.81 0.04 -25.18
C GLU A 242 0.65 0.76 -23.82
N LYS A 243 -0.34 0.37 -23.00
CA LYS A 243 -0.52 0.93 -21.64
C LYS A 243 0.72 0.72 -20.76
N MET A 244 1.37 -0.44 -20.85
CA MET A 244 2.64 -0.72 -20.16
C MET A 244 3.84 0.08 -20.70
N LYS A 245 3.81 0.45 -21.98
CA LYS A 245 4.83 1.28 -22.66
C LYS A 245 4.64 2.76 -22.33
N GLU A 246 3.41 3.23 -22.21
CA GLU A 246 3.08 4.60 -21.77
C GLU A 246 3.63 4.89 -20.37
N SER A 247 3.45 3.97 -19.41
CA SER A 247 4.03 4.05 -18.07
C SER A 247 5.58 4.12 -18.04
N GLN A 248 6.25 3.84 -19.15
CA GLN A 248 7.71 3.96 -19.32
C GLN A 248 8.15 5.19 -20.13
N ARG A 249 7.23 6.01 -20.64
CA ARG A 249 7.57 7.25 -21.38
C ARG A 249 8.12 8.32 -20.42
N GLY A 250 8.87 9.27 -20.99
CA GLY A 250 9.45 10.41 -20.27
C GLY A 250 10.90 10.23 -19.82
N SER A 251 11.52 11.33 -19.38
CA SER A 251 12.91 11.33 -18.89
C SER A 251 12.97 10.79 -17.46
N ARG A 252 13.63 9.64 -17.28
CA ARG A 252 13.83 9.00 -15.97
C ARG A 252 14.40 9.96 -14.93
N ASP A 253 15.37 10.77 -15.34
CA ASP A 253 16.12 11.64 -14.43
C ASP A 253 15.30 12.90 -14.06
N GLN A 254 14.39 13.36 -14.94
CA GLN A 254 13.40 14.38 -14.58
C GLN A 254 12.33 13.82 -13.63
N ASN A 255 11.84 12.60 -13.88
CA ASN A 255 10.88 11.94 -12.98
C ASN A 255 11.46 11.71 -11.57
N ILE A 256 12.79 11.55 -11.45
CA ILE A 256 13.51 11.50 -10.17
C ILE A 256 13.44 12.86 -9.44
N ARG A 257 13.71 13.97 -10.14
CA ARG A 257 13.62 15.33 -9.56
C ARG A 257 12.20 15.66 -9.13
N ASN A 258 11.22 15.44 -10.00
CA ASN A 258 9.81 15.71 -9.71
C ASN A 258 9.36 15.02 -8.41
N ARG A 259 9.73 13.74 -8.22
CA ARG A 259 9.42 12.96 -7.00
C ARG A 259 10.16 13.43 -5.73
N TYR A 260 11.35 14.01 -5.86
CA TYR A 260 12.07 14.61 -4.73
C TYR A 260 11.46 15.96 -4.31
N HIS A 261 10.98 16.74 -5.28
CA HIS A 261 10.29 18.01 -5.02
C HIS A 261 8.82 17.85 -4.64
N GLY A 262 8.21 16.67 -4.85
CA GLY A 262 6.80 16.37 -4.50
C GLY A 262 5.81 16.50 -5.65
N ASN A 263 6.26 16.92 -6.84
CA ASN A 263 5.43 17.19 -8.02
C ASN A 263 5.19 15.90 -8.83
N ASP A 264 4.59 14.88 -8.22
CA ASP A 264 4.42 13.57 -8.86
C ASP A 264 3.02 12.95 -8.72
N GLU A 265 2.61 12.17 -9.73
CA GLU A 265 1.28 11.54 -9.79
C GLU A 265 0.96 10.64 -8.59
N LEU A 266 1.99 10.00 -7.98
CA LEU A 266 1.76 9.15 -6.82
C LEU A 266 1.47 10.01 -5.60
N THR A 267 2.18 11.13 -5.42
CA THR A 267 1.84 12.14 -4.40
C THR A 267 0.38 12.58 -4.53
N ASN A 268 -0.05 12.98 -5.73
CA ASN A 268 -1.45 13.40 -5.97
C ASN A 268 -2.46 12.28 -5.65
N LYS A 269 -2.14 11.01 -5.96
CA LYS A 269 -2.99 9.85 -5.60
C LYS A 269 -3.04 9.53 -4.11
N TYR A 270 -2.05 9.95 -3.31
CA TYR A 270 -2.10 9.85 -1.85
C TYR A 270 -2.79 11.08 -1.24
N LEU A 271 -2.62 12.29 -1.80
CA LEU A 271 -3.31 13.50 -1.35
C LEU A 271 -4.83 13.41 -1.60
N GLY A 272 -5.28 13.00 -2.80
CA GLY A 272 -6.70 12.78 -3.05
C GLY A 272 -7.33 11.67 -2.19
N LYS A 273 -6.51 10.73 -1.67
CA LYS A 273 -6.94 9.77 -0.64
C LYS A 273 -6.95 10.37 0.76
N ALA A 274 -6.05 11.31 1.05
CA ALA A 274 -6.01 12.07 2.29
C ALA A 274 -7.26 12.94 2.43
N GLU A 275 -7.62 13.67 1.38
CA GLU A 275 -8.84 14.47 1.27
C GLU A 275 -10.09 13.60 1.41
N GLN A 276 -10.14 12.44 0.74
CA GLN A 276 -11.24 11.46 0.93
C GLN A 276 -11.26 10.80 2.32
N MET A 277 -10.17 10.92 3.11
CA MET A 277 -10.11 10.52 4.51
C MET A 277 -10.47 11.66 5.47
N ASP A 278 -10.73 12.86 4.97
CA ASP A 278 -11.37 13.93 5.73
C ASP A 278 -12.88 13.91 5.47
N LEU A 279 -13.68 14.05 6.52
CA LEU A 279 -15.13 14.25 6.39
C LEU A 279 -15.41 15.72 6.65
N GLU A 280 -15.62 16.49 5.58
CA GLU A 280 -16.08 17.88 5.70
C GLU A 280 -17.35 17.93 6.57
N PRO A 281 -17.41 18.84 7.56
CA PRO A 281 -18.56 18.94 8.43
C PRO A 281 -19.73 19.57 7.66
N PRO A 282 -20.98 19.14 7.89
CA PRO A 282 -22.13 19.63 7.12
C PRO A 282 -22.28 21.15 7.19
N GLU A 283 -22.75 21.76 6.10
CA GLU A 283 -23.16 23.17 6.08
C GLU A 283 -24.26 23.43 7.14
N ASP A 284 -25.20 22.49 7.26
CA ASP A 284 -26.28 22.49 8.25
C ASP A 284 -25.75 22.31 9.69
N LYS A 285 -25.73 23.40 10.46
CA LYS A 285 -25.27 23.42 11.87
C LYS A 285 -26.15 22.65 12.86
N THR A 286 -27.30 22.15 12.41
CA THR A 286 -28.23 21.34 13.20
C THR A 286 -27.86 19.85 13.22
N ILE A 287 -26.97 19.39 12.33
CA ILE A 287 -26.57 17.99 12.24
C ILE A 287 -25.49 17.69 13.28
N THR A 288 -25.89 17.10 14.41
CA THR A 288 -24.98 16.53 15.43
C THR A 288 -24.99 14.99 15.45
N THR A 289 -25.62 14.37 14.45
CA THR A 289 -25.71 12.91 14.30
C THR A 289 -24.62 12.38 13.39
N LEU A 290 -23.89 11.38 13.88
CA LEU A 290 -22.91 10.58 13.15
C LEU A 290 -23.51 9.22 12.80
N TYR A 291 -23.28 8.79 11.57
CA TYR A 291 -23.59 7.45 11.09
C TYR A 291 -22.34 6.57 11.19
N VAL A 292 -22.49 5.36 11.73
CA VAL A 292 -21.43 4.36 11.90
C VAL A 292 -21.87 3.07 11.23
N SER A 293 -21.10 2.56 10.26
CA SER A 293 -21.33 1.26 9.63
C SER A 293 -20.55 0.17 10.35
N LEU A 294 -21.28 -0.87 10.77
CA LEU A 294 -20.83 -1.94 11.67
C LEU A 294 -20.27 -3.19 10.93
N MET A 295 -20.20 -3.14 9.60
CA MET A 295 -19.50 -4.13 8.75
C MET A 295 -19.83 -5.61 9.02
N GLY A 296 -21.05 -5.91 9.50
CA GLY A 296 -21.54 -7.27 9.71
C GLY A 296 -21.17 -7.93 11.04
N LEU A 297 -20.58 -7.21 12.01
CA LEU A 297 -20.37 -7.74 13.36
C LEU A 297 -21.44 -7.26 14.37
N PRO A 298 -21.89 -8.13 15.30
CA PRO A 298 -22.77 -7.74 16.40
C PRO A 298 -21.97 -6.93 17.45
N ILE A 299 -21.90 -5.62 17.23
CA ILE A 299 -21.29 -4.64 18.15
C ILE A 299 -22.37 -4.14 19.10
N THR A 300 -22.02 -4.02 20.38
CA THR A 300 -22.96 -3.59 21.42
C THR A 300 -22.95 -2.08 21.59
N GLU A 301 -24.08 -1.51 22.01
CA GLU A 301 -24.20 -0.06 22.26
C GLU A 301 -23.14 0.44 23.25
N LYS A 302 -22.87 -0.32 24.31
CA LYS A 302 -21.86 0.00 25.32
C LYS A 302 -20.46 0.21 24.71
N GLU A 303 -20.08 -0.59 23.73
CA GLU A 303 -18.77 -0.46 23.06
C GLU A 303 -18.69 0.79 22.19
N LEU A 304 -19.82 1.29 21.69
CA LEU A 304 -19.88 2.60 21.05
C LEU A 304 -19.83 3.71 22.10
N ILE A 305 -20.49 3.58 23.25
CA ILE A 305 -20.38 4.55 24.37
C ILE A 305 -18.92 4.68 24.80
N ASP A 306 -18.24 3.56 25.11
CA ASP A 306 -16.87 3.54 25.62
C ASP A 306 -15.86 4.19 24.64
N GLN A 307 -16.15 4.20 23.33
CA GLN A 307 -15.32 4.87 22.32
C GLN A 307 -15.71 6.34 22.09
N PHE A 308 -17.00 6.66 22.06
CA PHE A 308 -17.48 8.01 21.68
C PHE A 308 -17.55 8.99 22.87
N TYR A 309 -17.70 8.51 24.10
CA TYR A 309 -17.84 9.36 25.29
C TYR A 309 -16.63 10.28 25.54
N ALA A 310 -15.44 9.89 25.10
CA ALA A 310 -14.20 10.67 25.25
C ALA A 310 -14.18 12.01 24.48
N TYR A 311 -15.12 12.24 23.57
CA TYR A 311 -15.15 13.42 22.70
C TYR A 311 -16.30 14.40 23.01
N GLY A 312 -17.24 14.02 23.88
CA GLY A 312 -18.30 14.89 24.38
C GLY A 312 -19.54 14.14 24.84
N GLU A 313 -20.56 14.90 25.24
CA GLU A 313 -21.80 14.34 25.78
C GLU A 313 -22.72 13.79 24.68
N ILE A 314 -23.04 12.50 24.79
CA ILE A 314 -23.87 11.77 23.84
C ILE A 314 -25.34 11.92 24.22
N LYS A 315 -26.16 12.43 23.30
CA LYS A 315 -27.61 12.60 23.44
C LYS A 315 -28.37 11.28 23.26
N SER A 316 -27.97 10.46 22.28
CA SER A 316 -28.54 9.14 22.03
C SER A 316 -27.65 8.29 21.13
N ILE A 317 -27.71 6.97 21.32
CA ILE A 317 -27.18 5.98 20.39
C ILE A 317 -28.34 5.09 19.93
N GLN A 318 -28.40 4.81 18.63
CA GLN A 318 -29.37 3.88 18.06
C GLN A 318 -28.64 2.87 17.17
N VAL A 319 -28.45 1.66 17.68
CA VAL A 319 -27.92 0.52 16.90
C VAL A 319 -29.07 -0.15 16.16
N ILE A 320 -28.91 -0.34 14.85
CA ILE A 320 -29.87 -1.04 13.99
C ILE A 320 -29.15 -2.28 13.41
N PRO A 321 -29.30 -3.46 14.05
CA PRO A 321 -28.62 -4.68 13.63
C PRO A 321 -28.98 -5.11 12.20
N LEU A 322 -30.24 -4.93 11.79
CA LEU A 322 -30.74 -5.34 10.48
C LEU A 322 -30.04 -4.64 9.29
N SER A 323 -29.58 -3.41 9.48
CA SER A 323 -28.84 -2.66 8.45
C SER A 323 -27.33 -2.66 8.69
N ASN A 324 -26.84 -3.27 9.79
CA ASN A 324 -25.48 -3.14 10.28
C ASN A 324 -25.04 -1.66 10.43
N CYS A 325 -25.91 -0.84 11.01
CA CYS A 325 -25.67 0.59 11.21
C CYS A 325 -25.85 0.97 12.68
N ALA A 326 -25.18 2.04 13.11
CA ALA A 326 -25.52 2.78 14.32
C ALA A 326 -25.56 4.28 14.04
N PHE A 327 -26.42 5.00 14.75
CA PHE A 327 -26.48 6.45 14.75
C PHE A 327 -26.10 6.94 16.15
N VAL A 328 -25.09 7.82 16.24
CA VAL A 328 -24.63 8.44 17.48
C VAL A 328 -24.91 9.93 17.38
N THR A 329 -25.74 10.47 18.27
CA THR A 329 -26.09 11.90 18.27
C THR A 329 -25.46 12.59 19.46
N TYR A 330 -24.69 13.65 19.23
CA TYR A 330 -24.11 14.48 20.28
C TYR A 330 -25.04 15.63 20.68
N THR A 331 -24.85 16.17 21.88
CA THR A 331 -25.53 17.40 22.33
C THR A 331 -24.97 18.65 21.63
N THR A 332 -23.65 18.71 21.41
CA THR A 332 -22.96 19.83 20.75
C THR A 332 -22.39 19.45 19.38
N ARG A 333 -22.33 20.41 18.45
CA ARG A 333 -21.68 20.22 17.14
C ARG A 333 -20.17 20.03 17.27
N GLU A 334 -19.53 20.79 18.15
CA GLU A 334 -18.09 20.72 18.43
C GLU A 334 -17.65 19.32 18.86
N ALA A 335 -18.44 18.64 19.71
CA ALA A 335 -18.17 17.25 20.09
C ALA A 335 -18.28 16.27 18.91
N ALA A 336 -19.27 16.47 18.03
CA ALA A 336 -19.42 15.66 16.82
C ALA A 336 -18.25 15.87 15.84
N GLU A 337 -17.78 17.11 15.65
CA GLU A 337 -16.62 17.43 14.82
C GLU A 337 -15.32 16.85 15.39
N MET A 338 -15.08 17.01 16.70
CA MET A 338 -13.93 16.38 17.39
C MET A 338 -13.95 14.85 17.36
N ALA A 339 -15.14 14.25 17.46
CA ALA A 339 -15.31 12.80 17.34
C ALA A 339 -15.01 12.31 15.92
N VAL A 340 -15.45 13.05 14.89
CA VAL A 340 -15.12 12.73 13.50
C VAL A 340 -13.62 12.85 13.25
N ASP A 341 -12.99 13.97 13.58
CA ASP A 341 -11.55 14.20 13.37
C ASP A 341 -10.68 13.07 13.94
N LYS A 342 -10.99 12.64 15.17
CA LYS A 342 -10.19 11.63 15.88
C LYS A 342 -10.54 10.19 15.52
N LEU A 343 -11.83 9.84 15.44
CA LEU A 343 -12.27 8.46 15.18
C LEU A 343 -12.33 8.08 13.70
N HIS A 344 -12.47 9.04 12.78
CA HIS A 344 -12.58 8.72 11.35
C HIS A 344 -11.32 8.00 10.84
N GLY A 345 -11.54 6.92 10.08
CA GLY A 345 -10.49 6.05 9.54
C GLY A 345 -9.78 5.13 10.54
N SER A 346 -9.91 5.36 11.86
CA SER A 346 -9.17 4.60 12.91
C SER A 346 -10.06 3.89 13.95
N LEU A 347 -11.37 4.11 13.95
CA LEU A 347 -12.29 3.41 14.85
C LEU A 347 -12.26 1.89 14.60
N ILE A 348 -11.61 1.16 15.51
CA ILE A 348 -11.48 -0.30 15.49
C ILE A 348 -12.14 -0.86 16.75
N VAL A 349 -13.27 -1.54 16.59
CA VAL A 349 -14.01 -2.19 17.68
C VAL A 349 -13.97 -3.70 17.45
N ARG A 350 -13.53 -4.47 18.45
CA ARG A 350 -13.31 -5.93 18.35
C ARG A 350 -12.46 -6.38 17.14
N GLY A 351 -11.55 -5.52 16.68
CA GLY A 351 -10.70 -5.78 15.51
C GLY A 351 -11.35 -5.45 14.15
N ALA A 352 -12.63 -5.08 14.10
CA ALA A 352 -13.27 -4.58 12.88
C ALA A 352 -13.13 -3.06 12.75
N ARG A 353 -12.74 -2.61 11.56
CA ARG A 353 -12.72 -1.18 11.19
C ARG A 353 -14.13 -0.71 10.87
N LEU A 354 -14.60 0.29 11.60
CA LEU A 354 -15.91 0.89 11.39
C LEU A 354 -15.78 2.10 10.46
N LYS A 355 -16.73 2.25 9.52
CA LYS A 355 -16.78 3.44 8.67
C LYS A 355 -17.75 4.45 9.27
N MET A 356 -17.28 5.68 9.51
CA MET A 356 -18.12 6.79 9.93
C MET A 356 -18.51 7.67 8.74
N MET A 357 -19.65 8.35 8.84
CA MET A 357 -20.14 9.38 7.92
C MET A 357 -20.94 10.41 8.74
N TRP A 358 -21.12 11.62 8.25
CA TRP A 358 -22.14 12.53 8.80
C TRP A 358 -23.56 11.98 8.51
N GLY A 359 -24.43 12.06 9.52
CA GLY A 359 -25.82 11.63 9.40
C GLY A 359 -26.61 12.56 8.49
N ARG A 360 -27.43 12.01 7.60
CA ARG A 360 -28.38 12.81 6.81
C ARG A 360 -29.64 13.06 7.63
N PRO A 361 -30.20 14.28 7.64
CA PRO A 361 -31.45 14.55 8.34
C PRO A 361 -32.57 13.67 7.75
N GLN A 362 -33.25 12.93 8.61
CA GLN A 362 -34.35 12.07 8.19
C GLN A 362 -35.53 12.96 7.79
N SER A 363 -35.87 12.97 6.48
CA SER A 363 -37.06 13.68 6.02
C SER A 363 -38.29 13.08 6.68
N LYS A 364 -39.03 13.90 7.44
CA LYS A 364 -40.35 13.51 7.95
C LYS A 364 -41.22 13.17 6.74
N ARG A 365 -41.62 11.90 6.62
CA ARG A 365 -42.67 11.51 5.67
C ARG A 365 -43.95 12.27 6.06
N PRO A 366 -44.53 13.12 5.20
CA PRO A 366 -45.80 13.76 5.51
C PRO A 366 -46.90 12.70 5.43
N GLY A 367 -47.63 12.48 6.54
CA GLY A 367 -48.80 11.59 6.56
C GLY A 367 -48.78 10.41 7.54
N GLN A 368 -48.28 10.60 8.77
CA GLN A 368 -48.64 9.69 9.86
C GLN A 368 -48.91 10.47 11.14
N GLY A 369 -50.12 10.29 11.68
CA GLY A 369 -50.60 10.96 12.88
C GLY A 369 -50.00 10.40 14.17
N GLU A 370 -50.35 11.04 15.28
CA GLU A 370 -49.80 10.78 16.61
C GLU A 370 -50.03 9.33 17.05
N GLY A 371 -48.93 8.60 17.32
CA GLY A 371 -48.96 7.18 17.70
C GLY A 371 -47.56 6.67 18.05
N LEU A 372 -47.48 5.80 19.06
CA LEU A 372 -46.23 5.36 19.70
C LEU A 372 -45.35 4.47 18.79
N GLY A 373 -44.05 4.75 18.75
CA GLY A 373 -42.97 3.78 18.49
C GLY A 373 -42.90 3.14 17.09
N GLY A 374 -42.28 3.83 16.12
CA GLY A 374 -41.98 3.29 14.77
C GLY A 374 -40.50 2.95 14.55
N ILE A 375 -40.22 1.72 14.09
CA ILE A 375 -38.86 1.23 13.76
C ILE A 375 -38.40 1.79 12.38
N PRO A 376 -37.13 2.24 12.22
CA PRO A 376 -36.62 2.68 10.92
C PRO A 376 -36.40 1.53 9.92
N VAL A 377 -36.78 1.75 8.66
CA VAL A 377 -36.63 0.78 7.55
C VAL A 377 -35.48 1.20 6.63
N PRO A 378 -34.58 0.29 6.19
CA PRO A 378 -33.46 0.64 5.32
C PRO A 378 -33.87 0.98 3.88
N PRO A 379 -33.04 1.72 3.12
CA PRO A 379 -33.30 2.06 1.73
C PRO A 379 -33.02 0.89 0.78
N THR A 380 -33.90 0.70 -0.21
CA THR A 380 -33.67 -0.17 -1.37
C THR A 380 -32.76 0.50 -2.40
N PRO A 381 -31.95 -0.27 -3.17
CA PRO A 381 -31.13 0.26 -4.26
C PRO A 381 -32.00 0.73 -5.45
N PRO A 382 -31.50 1.68 -6.27
CA PRO A 382 -32.29 2.26 -7.36
C PRO A 382 -32.40 1.31 -8.56
N THR A 383 -33.62 0.97 -8.94
CA THR A 383 -33.93 0.35 -10.25
C THR A 383 -34.00 1.45 -11.30
N GLN A 384 -33.34 1.24 -12.44
CA GLN A 384 -33.25 2.20 -13.54
C GLN A 384 -34.58 2.28 -14.31
N GLU A 385 -35.16 3.47 -14.42
CA GLU A 385 -36.38 3.69 -15.22
C GLU A 385 -36.07 3.77 -16.72
N GLN A 386 -36.70 2.90 -17.51
CA GLN A 386 -37.05 3.18 -18.90
C GLN A 386 -38.50 2.72 -19.11
N GLY A 387 -39.35 3.62 -19.59
CA GLY A 387 -40.81 3.44 -19.56
C GLY A 387 -41.42 2.86 -20.82
N GLY A 388 -42.74 2.64 -20.78
CA GLY A 388 -43.57 2.44 -21.97
C GLY A 388 -44.65 1.37 -21.83
N GLY A 389 -45.92 1.80 -21.85
CA GLY A 389 -46.99 1.07 -22.54
C GLY A 389 -47.76 -0.03 -21.81
N ALA A 390 -48.93 0.36 -21.27
CA ALA A 390 -50.24 -0.30 -21.39
C ALA A 390 -50.43 -1.84 -21.26
N GLY A 391 -51.44 -2.24 -20.48
CA GLY A 391 -52.22 -3.47 -20.72
C GLY A 391 -52.18 -4.52 -19.60
N ALA A 392 -53.32 -4.74 -18.95
CA ALA A 392 -53.59 -5.90 -18.08
C ALA A 392 -54.21 -7.06 -18.93
N PRO A 393 -54.66 -8.23 -18.38
CA PRO A 393 -54.75 -8.64 -16.97
C PRO A 393 -54.46 -10.15 -16.62
N ALA A 394 -54.53 -10.44 -15.30
CA ALA A 394 -55.07 -11.64 -14.64
C ALA A 394 -54.38 -13.05 -14.70
N GLY A 395 -54.40 -13.72 -13.53
CA GLY A 395 -54.02 -15.14 -13.28
C GLY A 395 -53.16 -15.27 -12.00
N PHE A 396 -53.67 -15.67 -10.81
CA PHE A 396 -53.83 -17.07 -10.34
C PHE A 396 -52.58 -17.96 -10.61
N TYR A 397 -51.97 -18.71 -9.69
CA TYR A 397 -52.47 -19.44 -8.50
C TYR A 397 -51.45 -19.49 -7.32
N ALA A 398 -51.83 -20.13 -6.21
CA ALA A 398 -51.11 -20.20 -4.94
C ALA A 398 -49.89 -21.15 -4.88
N TYR A 399 -49.03 -20.93 -3.88
CA TYR A 399 -48.04 -21.89 -3.36
C TYR A 399 -48.71 -23.06 -2.62
N PRO A 400 -47.94 -24.15 -2.35
CA PRO A 400 -47.83 -24.57 -0.95
C PRO A 400 -46.38 -24.80 -0.48
N VAL A 401 -46.21 -24.74 0.85
CA VAL A 401 -44.97 -24.94 1.62
C VAL A 401 -44.86 -26.39 2.10
N ALA A 402 -43.66 -26.97 2.09
CA ALA A 402 -43.29 -28.12 2.94
C ALA A 402 -41.77 -28.14 3.23
N GLY A 403 -41.37 -28.70 4.37
CA GLY A 403 -40.00 -28.66 4.93
C GLY A 403 -39.02 -29.72 4.40
N PRO A 404 -37.80 -29.78 4.98
CA PRO A 404 -36.62 -30.42 4.37
C PRO A 404 -36.44 -31.91 4.71
N PRO A 405 -35.60 -32.63 3.94
CA PRO A 405 -34.45 -33.29 4.56
C PRO A 405 -33.16 -33.40 3.70
N GLY A 406 -32.01 -33.54 4.36
CA GLY A 406 -30.91 -34.44 3.92
C GLY A 406 -29.74 -33.86 3.10
N MET A 407 -28.56 -33.75 3.72
CA MET A 407 -27.26 -33.76 3.02
C MET A 407 -26.73 -35.19 2.87
N PRO A 408 -26.05 -35.56 1.77
CA PRO A 408 -25.16 -36.72 1.71
C PRO A 408 -23.71 -36.35 2.11
N ALA A 409 -23.04 -37.25 2.83
CA ALA A 409 -21.70 -37.06 3.38
C ALA A 409 -20.57 -37.60 2.47
N GLY A 410 -19.34 -37.10 2.66
CA GLY A 410 -18.13 -37.61 2.01
C GLY A 410 -17.49 -38.83 2.71
N PRO A 411 -16.54 -39.53 2.05
CA PRO A 411 -15.94 -40.76 2.56
C PRO A 411 -14.87 -40.55 3.66
N PRO A 412 -14.70 -41.51 4.60
CA PRO A 412 -13.79 -41.42 5.75
C PRO A 412 -12.32 -41.88 5.49
N PRO A 413 -11.37 -41.54 6.39
CA PRO A 413 -9.92 -41.83 6.27
C PRO A 413 -9.48 -43.26 6.72
N PRO A 414 -8.22 -43.68 6.45
CA PRO A 414 -7.77 -45.08 6.57
C PRO A 414 -7.34 -45.54 7.99
N PRO A 415 -7.37 -46.86 8.28
CA PRO A 415 -6.96 -47.45 9.56
C PRO A 415 -5.45 -47.81 9.66
N PRO A 416 -4.91 -48.00 10.90
CA PRO A 416 -3.49 -48.26 11.16
C PRO A 416 -3.09 -49.74 11.14
N GLY A 417 -1.80 -50.03 10.92
CA GLY A 417 -1.27 -51.39 10.79
C GLY A 417 -0.86 -52.11 12.08
N ARG A 418 -0.53 -53.42 11.95
CA ARG A 418 0.07 -54.29 12.97
C ARG A 418 1.03 -55.33 12.32
N PRO A 419 1.86 -56.05 13.10
CA PRO A 419 3.20 -56.45 12.65
C PRO A 419 3.37 -57.95 12.35
N GLY A 420 4.48 -58.25 11.66
CA GLY A 420 5.16 -59.56 11.66
C GLY A 420 4.90 -60.39 10.41
N ASP A 421 5.92 -60.53 9.56
CA ASP A 421 6.53 -61.84 9.29
C ASP A 421 7.84 -61.67 8.47
N VAL A 422 8.82 -62.52 8.77
CA VAL A 422 10.13 -62.64 8.08
C VAL A 422 10.12 -63.90 7.22
N PRO A 423 10.80 -63.92 6.05
CA PRO A 423 12.21 -64.39 5.98
C PRO A 423 13.08 -63.51 5.03
N ALA A 424 14.41 -63.35 5.18
CA ALA A 424 15.50 -64.31 4.91
C ALA A 424 15.36 -64.98 3.51
N VAL A 425 16.30 -65.06 2.56
CA VAL A 425 17.80 -64.99 2.44
C VAL A 425 18.10 -64.36 1.04
N GLY A 426 19.24 -63.77 0.66
CA GLY A 426 20.59 -63.58 1.23
C GLY A 426 21.68 -63.86 0.16
N TYR A 427 22.93 -63.38 0.36
CA TYR A 427 24.05 -63.31 -0.64
C TYR A 427 23.80 -62.38 -1.84
N GLY A 428 24.76 -61.64 -2.40
CA GLY A 428 26.16 -61.28 -2.06
C GLY A 428 26.52 -60.02 -2.89
N GLY A 429 27.66 -59.34 -2.84
CA GLY A 429 28.98 -59.62 -2.27
C GLY A 429 30.03 -58.90 -3.13
N GLY A 430 30.90 -58.10 -2.53
CA GLY A 430 31.99 -57.36 -3.20
C GLY A 430 31.57 -56.04 -3.89
N GLY A 431 32.40 -55.00 -3.94
CA GLY A 431 33.74 -54.84 -3.33
C GLY A 431 34.62 -53.85 -4.10
N GLY A 432 35.39 -53.02 -3.38
CA GLY A 432 36.25 -51.97 -3.96
C GLY A 432 35.46 -50.73 -4.39
N GLY A 433 35.81 -49.50 -4.04
CA GLY A 433 37.13 -48.94 -3.68
C GLY A 433 37.46 -47.89 -4.75
N GLY A 434 37.80 -46.64 -4.46
CA GLY A 434 38.26 -46.06 -3.19
C GLY A 434 39.57 -45.33 -3.43
N VAL A 435 39.47 -44.05 -3.81
CA VAL A 435 40.42 -42.94 -3.58
C VAL A 435 39.65 -41.62 -3.69
#